data_AF-A0A378J900-F1
#
_entry.id   AF-A0A378J900-F1
#
_cell.length_a   1.000
_cell.length_b   1.000
_cell.length_c   1.000
_cell.angle_alpha   90.00
_cell.angle_beta   90.00
_cell.angle_gamma   90.00
#
_symmetry.space_group_name_H-M   'P 1'
#
loop_
_entity.id
_entity.type
_entity.pdbx_description
1 polymer ?
#
loop_
_entity_poly.entity_id
_entity_poly.type
_entity_poly.pdbx_seq_one_letter_code
_entity_poly.pdbx_strand_id
1 'polypeptide(L)'
;MNKTLTLSLFIIFELFCFQASAQKIIKLSPNETKLLANNTLWTLNATCVVQSTHQNNSKIKINVIKNSGVINGKKLSTGQGTLIQVKPNSSVSVRAESGTQINLINLGTVELQAVCSS
;
A
#
# COMPACT_ATOMS: atom_id res chain seq x y z
N MET A 1 56.99 -2.89 36.09
CA MET A 1 57.07 -4.18 35.38
C MET A 1 55.87 -5.03 35.78
N ASN A 2 54.84 -5.11 34.93
CA ASN A 2 53.79 -6.15 34.90
C ASN A 2 52.89 -5.83 33.69
N LYS A 3 53.13 -6.53 32.58
CA LYS A 3 52.34 -7.66 32.07
C LYS A 3 51.08 -7.19 31.33
N THR A 4 51.31 -6.97 30.03
CA THR A 4 50.35 -7.03 28.94
C THR A 4 49.32 -8.15 29.15
N LEU A 5 48.05 -7.79 29.29
CA LEU A 5 46.92 -8.70 29.15
C LEU A 5 46.26 -8.43 27.80
N THR A 6 46.80 -9.05 26.77
CA THR A 6 46.18 -9.18 25.45
C THR A 6 45.35 -10.46 25.49
N LEU A 7 44.02 -10.39 25.34
CA LEU A 7 43.24 -11.47 24.72
C LEU A 7 41.79 -11.06 24.44
N SER A 8 41.41 -11.19 23.17
CA SER A 8 40.11 -11.69 22.69
C SER A 8 38.87 -10.81 22.79
N LEU A 9 37.95 -10.77 21.83
CA LEU A 9 37.87 -11.33 20.49
C LEU A 9 36.71 -10.60 19.81
N PHE A 10 36.93 -10.16 18.57
CA PHE A 10 35.93 -9.56 17.68
C PHE A 10 34.70 -10.47 17.53
N ILE A 11 33.56 -10.12 18.14
CA ILE A 11 32.22 -10.50 17.64
C ILE A 11 31.26 -9.37 18.01
N ILE A 12 31.22 -8.31 17.18
CA ILE A 12 29.98 -7.56 17.01
C ILE A 12 29.46 -8.04 15.67
N PHE A 13 28.70 -9.14 15.72
CA PHE A 13 27.93 -9.64 14.60
C PHE A 13 27.08 -8.47 14.13
N GLU A 14 27.37 -8.00 12.92
CA GLU A 14 26.62 -6.96 12.25
C GLU A 14 25.16 -7.40 12.22
N LEU A 15 24.36 -6.79 13.09
CA LEU A 15 22.91 -6.92 13.08
C LEU A 15 22.42 -6.10 11.88
N PHE A 16 22.71 -6.57 10.68
CA PHE A 16 22.00 -6.15 9.48
C PHE A 16 20.57 -6.66 9.62
N CYS A 17 19.74 -5.86 10.29
CA CYS A 17 18.31 -5.93 10.12
C CYS A 17 18.06 -5.74 8.63
N PHE A 18 17.79 -6.83 7.91
CA PHE A 18 17.19 -6.77 6.60
C PHE A 18 15.90 -5.97 6.75
N GLN A 19 15.92 -4.72 6.29
CA GLN A 19 14.73 -3.89 6.21
C GLN A 19 13.84 -4.51 5.11
N ALA A 20 13.01 -5.48 5.49
CA ALA A 20 11.97 -5.99 4.62
C ALA A 20 11.03 -4.82 4.33
N SER A 21 10.99 -4.37 3.09
CA SER A 21 10.00 -3.40 2.64
C SER A 21 8.62 -4.03 2.81
N ALA A 22 7.80 -3.47 3.70
CA ALA A 22 6.47 -3.97 3.97
C ALA A 22 5.57 -3.68 2.76
N GLN A 23 5.47 -4.65 1.86
CA GLN A 23 4.54 -4.58 0.74
C GLN A 23 3.16 -5.11 1.16
N LYS A 24 2.11 -4.32 0.90
CA LYS A 24 0.73 -4.74 1.12
C LYS A 24 0.12 -5.19 -0.19
N ILE A 25 -0.23 -6.47 -0.25
CA ILE A 25 -0.89 -7.08 -1.40
C ILE A 25 -2.40 -7.07 -1.17
N ILE A 26 -3.15 -6.51 -2.12
CA ILE A 26 -4.61 -6.42 -2.10
C ILE A 26 -5.13 -7.12 -3.35
N LYS A 27 -5.77 -8.28 -3.17
CA LYS A 27 -6.51 -8.95 -4.26
C LYS A 27 -7.92 -8.38 -4.34
N LEU A 28 -8.49 -8.26 -5.52
CA LEU A 28 -9.81 -7.69 -5.76
C LEU A 28 -10.50 -8.48 -6.88
N SER A 29 -11.37 -9.41 -6.52
CA SER A 29 -12.13 -10.20 -7.49
C SER A 29 -13.18 -9.32 -8.19
N PRO A 30 -13.69 -9.72 -9.37
CA PRO A 30 -14.70 -8.95 -10.11
C PRO A 30 -15.93 -8.63 -9.24
N ASN A 31 -16.39 -7.39 -9.27
CA ASN A 31 -17.51 -6.85 -8.48
C ASN A 31 -17.35 -6.97 -6.95
N GLU A 32 -16.17 -7.36 -6.46
CA GLU A 32 -15.89 -7.43 -5.03
C GLU A 32 -15.68 -6.02 -4.47
N THR A 33 -16.20 -5.79 -3.26
CA THR A 33 -15.91 -4.60 -2.46
C THR A 33 -15.01 -4.98 -1.29
N LYS A 34 -13.87 -4.30 -1.15
CA LYS A 34 -12.99 -4.42 0.01
C LYS A 34 -12.93 -3.12 0.79
N LEU A 35 -13.10 -3.24 2.10
CA LEU A 35 -12.87 -2.16 3.04
C LEU A 35 -11.38 -2.06 3.33
N LEU A 36 -10.78 -0.91 3.05
CA LEU A 36 -9.40 -0.60 3.40
C LEU A 36 -9.39 0.55 4.42
N ALA A 37 -8.52 0.46 5.41
CA ALA A 37 -8.41 1.45 6.47
C ALA A 37 -6.93 1.79 6.75
N ASN A 38 -6.67 3.07 7.02
CA ASN A 38 -5.44 3.50 7.67
C ASN A 38 -5.69 3.58 9.18
N ASN A 39 -5.34 2.51 9.90
CA ASN A 39 -5.50 2.44 11.35
C ASN A 39 -4.30 2.98 12.12
N THR A 40 -3.26 3.47 11.43
CA THR A 40 -2.11 4.07 12.10
C THR A 40 -2.42 5.50 12.53
N LEU A 41 -1.64 6.03 13.46
CA LEU A 41 -1.80 7.41 13.94
C LEU A 41 -1.22 8.47 12.98
N TRP A 42 -0.57 8.04 11.90
CA TRP A 42 0.08 8.92 10.92
C TRP A 42 -0.56 8.81 9.54
N THR A 43 -0.26 9.79 8.68
CA THR A 43 -0.68 9.74 7.27
C THR A 43 0.14 8.69 6.53
N LEU A 44 -0.54 7.75 5.88
CA LEU A 44 0.07 6.75 5.02
C LEU A 44 0.22 7.32 3.61
N ASN A 45 1.43 7.24 3.05
CA ASN A 45 1.68 7.48 1.64
C ASN A 45 2.09 6.14 1.02
N ALA A 46 1.43 5.73 -0.06
CA ALA A 46 1.77 4.51 -0.76
C ALA A 46 1.65 4.69 -2.27
N THR A 47 2.47 3.96 -3.00
CA THR A 47 2.28 3.75 -4.43
C THR A 47 1.91 2.30 -4.65
N CYS A 48 0.77 2.07 -5.28
CA CYS A 48 0.25 0.75 -5.59
C CYS A 48 0.40 0.46 -7.08
N VAL A 49 1.04 -0.65 -7.41
CA VAL A 49 1.10 -1.15 -8.79
C VAL A 49 -0.01 -2.17 -8.99
N VAL A 50 -0.86 -1.94 -9.99
CA VAL A 50 -1.97 -2.83 -10.33
C VAL A 50 -1.46 -3.92 -11.27
N GLN A 51 -1.58 -5.16 -10.85
CA GLN A 51 -1.28 -6.37 -11.59
C GLN A 51 -2.58 -7.05 -12.00
N SER A 52 -2.61 -7.61 -13.21
CA SER A 52 -3.70 -8.46 -13.69
C SER A 52 -3.13 -9.50 -14.65
N THR A 53 -3.75 -10.67 -14.68
CA THR A 53 -3.43 -11.73 -15.65
C THR A 53 -3.90 -11.40 -17.06
N HIS A 54 -4.80 -10.42 -17.21
CA HIS A 54 -5.36 -10.01 -18.50
C HIS A 54 -4.88 -8.61 -18.88
N GLN A 55 -4.69 -8.37 -20.18
CA GLN A 55 -4.24 -7.07 -20.73
C GLN A 55 -5.35 -6.01 -20.81
N ASN A 56 -6.55 -6.32 -20.33
CA ASN A 56 -7.72 -5.45 -20.47
C ASN A 56 -7.72 -4.33 -19.43
N ASN A 57 -8.16 -3.15 -19.85
CA ASN A 57 -8.42 -2.04 -18.94
C ASN A 57 -9.54 -2.41 -17.98
N SER A 58 -9.33 -2.15 -16.69
CA SER A 58 -10.35 -2.34 -15.66
C SER A 58 -10.69 -1.01 -15.00
N LYS A 59 -11.86 -0.95 -14.36
CA LYS A 59 -12.32 0.23 -13.64
C LYS A 59 -12.37 -0.12 -12.16
N ILE A 60 -11.76 0.73 -11.34
CA ILE A 60 -11.85 0.61 -9.89
C ILE A 60 -12.64 1.82 -9.38
N LYS A 61 -13.67 1.56 -8.59
CA LYS A 61 -14.42 2.59 -7.86
C LYS A 61 -13.92 2.65 -6.43
N ILE A 62 -13.68 3.87 -5.95
CA ILE A 62 -13.21 4.12 -4.59
C ILE A 62 -14.18 5.09 -3.95
N ASN A 63 -14.75 4.72 -2.80
CA ASN A 63 -15.63 5.59 -2.02
C ASN A 63 -15.03 5.80 -0.64
N VAL A 64 -14.94 7.04 -0.18
CA VAL A 64 -14.45 7.35 1.16
C VAL A 64 -15.59 7.26 2.16
N ILE A 65 -15.43 6.37 3.12
CA ILE A 65 -16.42 6.07 4.17
C ILE A 65 -16.15 6.91 5.41
N LYS A 66 -14.88 7.16 5.73
CA LYS A 66 -14.47 7.94 6.89
C LYS A 66 -13.22 8.75 6.60
N ASN A 67 -13.17 9.96 7.16
CA ASN A 67 -12.08 10.93 7.06
C ASN A 67 -11.76 11.33 5.60
N SER A 68 -10.49 11.57 5.26
CA SER A 68 -10.06 12.03 3.93
C SER A 68 -8.76 11.40 3.43
N GLY A 69 -8.55 11.49 2.12
CA GLY A 69 -7.33 11.05 1.47
C GLY A 69 -7.14 11.69 0.10
N VAL A 70 -6.04 11.34 -0.56
CA VAL A 70 -5.70 11.77 -1.90
C VAL A 70 -5.43 10.54 -2.76
N ILE A 71 -6.04 10.49 -3.93
CA ILE A 71 -5.89 9.39 -4.89
C ILE A 71 -5.48 10.00 -6.23
N ASN A 72 -4.29 9.66 -6.73
CA ASN A 72 -3.69 10.26 -7.93
C ASN A 72 -3.75 11.81 -7.92
N GLY A 73 -3.41 12.42 -6.77
CA GLY A 73 -3.43 13.88 -6.59
C GLY A 73 -4.81 14.49 -6.32
N LYS A 74 -5.92 13.74 -6.50
CA LYS A 74 -7.27 14.22 -6.22
C LYS A 74 -7.63 13.98 -4.75
N LYS A 75 -7.89 15.06 -4.01
CA LYS A 75 -8.39 14.98 -2.62
C LYS A 75 -9.85 14.49 -2.63
N LEU A 76 -10.15 13.52 -1.77
CA LEU A 76 -11.47 12.97 -1.54
C LEU A 76 -11.77 13.01 -0.04
N SER A 77 -13.00 13.39 0.29
CA SER A 77 -13.51 13.45 1.66
C SER A 77 -14.66 12.46 1.83
N THR A 78 -15.09 12.25 3.08
CA THR A 78 -16.19 11.33 3.41
C THR A 78 -17.42 11.55 2.53
N GLY A 79 -18.00 10.45 2.04
CA GLY A 79 -19.14 10.45 1.12
C GLY A 79 -18.77 10.67 -0.35
N GLN A 80 -17.56 11.14 -0.64
CA GLN A 80 -17.09 11.29 -2.02
C GLN A 80 -16.51 9.98 -2.54
N GLY A 81 -16.58 9.81 -3.86
CA GLY A 81 -15.94 8.71 -4.54
C GLY A 81 -15.27 9.17 -5.83
N THR A 82 -14.39 8.31 -6.34
CA THR A 82 -13.78 8.47 -7.65
C THR A 82 -13.79 7.15 -8.39
N LEU A 83 -13.83 7.24 -9.71
CA LEU A 83 -13.62 6.12 -10.60
C LEU A 83 -12.25 6.29 -11.25
N ILE A 84 -11.41 5.27 -11.17
CA ILE A 84 -10.12 5.26 -11.86
C ILE A 84 -10.11 4.12 -12.89
N GLN A 85 -9.60 4.42 -14.07
CA GLN A 85 -9.31 3.41 -15.07
C GLN A 85 -7.87 2.96 -14.88
N VAL A 86 -7.68 1.66 -14.68
CA VAL A 86 -6.38 1.06 -14.43
C VAL A 86 -6.02 0.12 -15.57
N LYS A 87 -4.75 0.15 -15.94
CA LYS A 87 -4.14 -0.82 -16.86
C LYS A 87 -3.25 -1.76 -16.07
N PRO A 88 -2.95 -2.96 -16.56
CA PRO A 88 -1.91 -3.78 -15.99
C PRO A 88 -0.59 -2.99 -15.90
N ASN A 89 0.11 -3.15 -14.79
CA ASN A 89 1.33 -2.43 -14.41
C ASN A 89 1.18 -0.91 -14.27
N SER A 90 -0.04 -0.38 -14.25
CA SER A 90 -0.26 1.04 -13.91
C SER A 90 -0.05 1.28 -12.42
N SER A 91 0.48 2.46 -12.08
CA SER A 91 0.66 2.90 -10.71
C SER A 91 -0.48 3.81 -10.25
N VAL A 92 -0.84 3.67 -8.98
CA VAL A 92 -1.83 4.50 -8.30
C VAL A 92 -1.18 5.07 -7.04
N SER A 93 -1.10 6.39 -6.95
CA SER A 93 -0.59 7.07 -5.76
C SER A 93 -1.74 7.29 -4.77
N VAL A 94 -1.51 6.90 -3.52
CA VAL A 94 -2.49 6.98 -2.45
C VAL A 94 -1.87 7.67 -1.24
N ARG A 95 -2.59 8.65 -0.71
CA ARG A 95 -2.31 9.27 0.59
C ARG A 95 -3.55 9.16 1.45
N ALA A 96 -3.47 8.46 2.57
CA ALA A 96 -4.58 8.27 3.49
C ALA A 96 -4.22 8.90 4.83
N GLU A 97 -5.01 9.87 5.28
CA GLU A 97 -4.87 10.42 6.62
C GLU A 97 -5.16 9.35 7.69
N SER A 98 -4.79 9.62 8.94
CA SER A 98 -5.07 8.72 10.07
C SER A 98 -6.57 8.48 10.22
N GLY A 99 -6.97 7.22 10.39
CA GLY A 99 -8.38 6.83 10.55
C GLY A 99 -9.21 6.83 9.25
N THR A 100 -8.60 7.06 8.08
CA THR A 100 -9.31 7.04 6.80
C THR A 100 -9.76 5.64 6.44
N GLN A 101 -11.02 5.52 6.01
CA GLN A 101 -11.62 4.27 5.54
C GLN A 101 -12.22 4.44 4.16
N ILE A 102 -11.98 3.48 3.28
CA ILE A 102 -12.49 3.48 1.91
C ILE A 102 -13.08 2.12 1.54
N ASN A 103 -14.11 2.15 0.69
CA ASN A 103 -14.55 0.99 -0.07
C ASN A 103 -13.86 1.01 -1.44
N LEU A 104 -13.07 -0.03 -1.70
CA LEU A 104 -12.41 -0.29 -2.96
C LEU A 104 -13.20 -1.35 -3.72
N ILE A 105 -13.65 -1.05 -4.93
CA ILE A 105 -14.56 -1.91 -5.69
C ILE A 105 -13.97 -2.15 -7.08
N ASN A 106 -13.83 -3.43 -7.46
CA ASN A 106 -13.46 -3.80 -8.82
C ASN A 106 -14.72 -3.82 -9.70
N LEU A 107 -14.86 -2.86 -10.62
CA LEU A 107 -15.96 -2.85 -11.60
C LEU A 107 -15.57 -3.50 -12.93
N GLY A 108 -14.40 -4.14 -13.00
CA GLY A 108 -13.97 -4.97 -14.12
C GLY A 108 -14.53 -6.38 -14.07
N THR A 109 -14.33 -7.12 -15.15
CA THR A 109 -14.75 -8.52 -15.29
C THR A 109 -13.64 -9.51 -14.94
N VAL A 110 -12.44 -9.02 -14.59
CA VAL A 110 -11.25 -9.82 -14.29
C VAL A 110 -10.73 -9.49 -12.88
N GLU A 111 -10.07 -10.45 -12.25
CA GLU A 111 -9.41 -10.23 -10.97
C GLU A 111 -8.23 -9.26 -11.12
N LEU A 112 -8.08 -8.38 -10.12
CA LEU A 112 -6.99 -7.43 -10.00
C LEU A 112 -6.21 -7.68 -8.71
N GLN A 113 -4.91 -7.44 -8.75
CA GLN A 113 -4.03 -7.47 -7.59
C GLN A 113 -3.29 -6.15 -7.50
N ALA A 114 -3.45 -5.39 -6.41
CA ALA A 114 -2.65 -4.20 -6.16
C ALA A 114 -1.52 -4.54 -5.18
N VAL A 115 -0.28 -4.22 -5.56
CA VAL A 115 0.90 -4.34 -4.69
C VAL A 115 1.32 -2.95 -4.28
N CYS A 116 1.10 -2.60 -3.02
CA CYS A 116 1.37 -1.29 -2.46
C CYS A 116 2.66 -1.28 -1.66
N SER A 117 3.54 -0.32 -1.95
CA SER A 117 4.73 -0.01 -1.16
C SER A 117 4.58 1.38 -0.55
N SER A 118 4.92 1.51 0.73
CA SER A 118 4.98 2.78 1.48
C SER A 118 6.43 3.21 1.72
#